data_AF-T0YMJ2-F1
#
_entry.id   AF-T0YMJ2-F1
#
_cell.length_a   1.000
_cell.length_b   1.000
_cell.length_c   1.000
_cell.angle_alpha   90.00
_cell.angle_beta   90.00
_cell.angle_gamma   90.00
#
_symmetry.space_group_name_H-M   'P 1'
#
loop_
_entity.id
_entity.type
_entity.pdbx_description
1 polymer ?
#
loop_
_entity_poly.entity_id
_entity_poly.type
_entity_poly.pdbx_seq_one_letter_code
_entity_poly.pdbx_strand_id
1 'polypeptide(L)'
;SAARAAAAMRTPLGVTPQPTGAYYPAYLDLVRRTLARDYPEKELTEAGLKVYTSLDPHVQAVAQGALDSVLHRLDRTHHVGDERLQGAVVVTAPQTGDVLAVVGGRDGDYDGFNRALYAHRSIGSIVKPFIYLTALETGRYTPATIIEDEPIAVSLGGGRYWRPRNYSRYFSTVRSPRGARARA
;
A
#
# COMPACT_ATOMS: atom_id res chain seq x y z
N SER A 1 9.42 -56.58 -9.56
CA SER A 1 9.95 -57.08 -10.85
C SER A 1 10.28 -55.90 -11.75
N ALA A 2 11.21 -56.05 -12.68
CA ALA A 2 11.57 -55.01 -13.66
C ALA A 2 10.34 -54.48 -14.44
N ALA A 3 9.35 -55.35 -14.68
CA ALA A 3 8.08 -54.97 -15.29
C ALA A 3 7.27 -53.94 -14.48
N ARG A 4 7.25 -54.03 -13.15
CA ARG A 4 6.58 -53.03 -12.29
C ARG A 4 7.33 -51.69 -12.26
N ALA A 5 8.66 -51.72 -12.29
CA ALA A 5 9.46 -50.50 -12.37
C ALA A 5 9.25 -49.76 -13.71
N ALA A 6 9.24 -50.49 -14.82
CA ALA A 6 8.98 -49.93 -16.14
C ALA A 6 7.54 -49.38 -16.29
N ALA A 7 6.56 -49.99 -15.63
CA ALA A 7 5.19 -49.48 -15.58
C ALA A 7 5.08 -48.20 -14.74
N ALA A 8 5.77 -48.14 -13.59
CA ALA A 8 5.78 -46.96 -12.72
C ALA A 8 6.42 -45.73 -13.40
N MET A 9 7.51 -45.90 -14.15
CA MET A 9 8.15 -44.79 -14.88
C MET A 9 7.28 -44.16 -15.98
N ARG A 10 6.25 -44.88 -16.46
CA ARG A 10 5.30 -44.37 -17.48
C ARG A 10 4.05 -43.76 -16.88
N THR A 11 3.88 -43.88 -15.57
CA THR A 11 2.71 -43.33 -14.89
C THR A 11 2.96 -41.86 -14.60
N PRO A 12 2.11 -40.93 -15.07
CA PRO A 12 2.26 -39.52 -14.75
C PRO A 12 2.18 -39.33 -13.23
N LEU A 13 3.04 -38.46 -12.70
CA LEU A 13 3.26 -38.28 -11.25
C LEU A 13 2.03 -37.77 -10.47
N GLY A 14 0.91 -37.51 -11.14
CA GLY A 14 -0.33 -37.04 -10.51
C GLY A 14 -0.17 -35.72 -9.76
N VAL A 15 0.91 -34.97 -10.01
CA VAL A 15 1.19 -33.71 -9.35
C VAL A 15 0.23 -32.68 -9.91
N THR A 16 -0.69 -32.18 -9.09
CA THR A 16 -1.41 -30.95 -9.37
C THR A 16 -0.41 -29.79 -9.32
N PRO A 17 -0.14 -29.11 -10.45
CA PRO A 17 0.86 -28.05 -10.52
C PRO A 17 0.44 -26.77 -9.77
N GLN A 18 -0.85 -26.65 -9.46
CA GLN A 18 -1.38 -25.55 -8.65
C GLN A 18 -1.71 -26.04 -7.24
N PRO A 19 -1.24 -25.33 -6.19
CA PRO A 19 -1.74 -25.56 -4.85
C PRO A 19 -3.26 -25.39 -4.85
N THR A 20 -3.95 -26.29 -4.16
CA THR A 20 -5.40 -26.22 -4.00
C THR A 20 -5.73 -25.13 -2.99
N GLY A 21 -6.47 -24.10 -3.43
CA GLY A 21 -6.90 -22.98 -2.59
C GLY A 21 -6.38 -21.62 -3.07
N ALA A 22 -7.07 -20.56 -2.66
CA ALA A 22 -6.64 -19.20 -2.99
C ALA A 22 -5.38 -18.84 -2.17
N TYR A 23 -4.32 -18.41 -2.85
CA TYR A 23 -3.04 -18.04 -2.24
C TYR A 23 -2.83 -16.52 -2.29
N TYR A 24 -2.57 -15.90 -1.14
CA TYR A 24 -2.46 -14.44 -1.02
C TYR A 24 -1.15 -14.06 -0.33
N PRO A 25 0.00 -14.12 -1.02
CA PRO A 25 1.32 -14.01 -0.39
C PRO A 25 1.49 -12.71 0.41
N ALA A 26 1.09 -11.58 -0.17
CA ALA A 26 1.21 -10.28 0.49
C ALA A 26 0.35 -10.14 1.77
N TYR A 27 -0.81 -10.82 1.83
CA TYR A 27 -1.64 -10.85 3.02
C TYR A 27 -1.05 -11.82 4.06
N LEU A 28 -0.56 -12.98 3.62
CA LEU A 28 0.09 -13.96 4.50
C LEU A 28 1.34 -13.36 5.17
N ASP A 29 2.08 -12.50 4.48
CA ASP A 29 3.17 -11.73 5.07
C ASP A 29 2.70 -10.84 6.22
N LEU A 30 1.56 -10.17 6.08
CA LEU A 30 0.97 -9.38 7.17
C LEU A 30 0.64 -10.26 8.36
N VAL A 31 0.03 -11.42 8.12
CA VAL A 31 -0.33 -12.38 9.17
C VAL A 31 0.92 -12.88 9.88
N ARG A 32 1.93 -13.34 9.14
CA ARG A 32 3.23 -13.79 9.69
C ARG A 32 3.90 -12.70 10.51
N ARG A 33 3.98 -11.48 9.98
CA ARG A 33 4.56 -10.32 10.69
C ARG A 33 3.81 -9.99 11.98
N THR A 34 2.49 -10.10 11.96
CA THR A 34 1.65 -9.83 13.14
C THR A 34 1.86 -10.89 14.21
N LEU A 35 1.83 -12.17 13.83
CA LEU A 35 2.02 -13.28 14.75
C LEU A 35 3.44 -13.33 15.33
N ALA A 36 4.46 -13.00 14.53
CA ALA A 36 5.85 -12.96 14.98
C ALA A 36 6.12 -11.92 16.09
N ARG A 37 5.20 -10.99 16.34
CA ARG A 37 5.31 -10.05 17.46
C ARG A 37 5.10 -10.74 18.81
N ASP A 38 4.16 -11.68 18.86
CA ASP A 38 3.63 -12.24 20.10
C ASP A 38 3.96 -13.74 20.26
N TYR A 39 4.35 -14.41 19.17
CA TYR A 39 4.69 -15.84 19.16
C TYR A 39 6.11 -16.09 18.61
N PRO A 40 6.90 -16.96 19.26
CA PRO A 40 8.18 -17.38 18.71
C PRO A 40 7.98 -18.22 17.44
N GLU A 41 8.89 -18.06 16.48
CA GLU A 41 8.82 -18.69 15.14
C GLU A 41 8.64 -20.22 15.20
N LYS A 42 9.23 -20.86 16.21
CA LYS A 42 9.13 -22.30 16.44
C LYS A 42 7.69 -22.74 16.73
N GLU A 43 6.93 -21.99 17.50
CA GLU A 43 5.52 -22.30 17.80
C GLU A 43 4.62 -22.09 16.58
N LEU A 44 4.93 -21.09 15.75
CA LEU A 44 4.20 -20.85 14.50
C LEU A 44 4.34 -21.99 13.50
N THR A 45 5.44 -22.74 13.56
CA THR A 45 5.76 -23.79 12.60
C THR A 45 5.36 -25.18 13.11
N GLU A 46 5.47 -25.43 14.42
CA GLU A 46 5.31 -26.79 14.99
C GLU A 46 3.91 -27.05 15.58
N ALA A 47 3.17 -26.02 16.01
CA ALA A 47 1.97 -26.23 16.83
C ALA A 47 0.66 -26.51 16.03
N GLY A 48 0.71 -26.55 14.70
CA GLY A 48 -0.47 -26.82 13.87
C GLY A 48 -1.61 -25.80 14.05
N LEU A 49 -1.25 -24.53 14.24
CA LEU A 49 -2.19 -23.45 14.54
C LEU A 49 -3.19 -23.21 13.42
N LYS A 50 -4.46 -22.97 13.80
CA LYS A 50 -5.49 -22.47 12.90
C LYS A 50 -5.65 -20.98 13.10
N VAL A 51 -5.28 -20.21 12.08
CA VAL A 51 -5.33 -18.74 12.12
C VAL A 51 -6.58 -18.28 11.37
N TYR A 52 -7.48 -17.60 12.06
CA TYR A 52 -8.63 -16.92 11.46
C TYR A 52 -8.31 -15.44 11.32
N THR A 53 -8.57 -14.88 10.14
CA THR A 53 -8.20 -13.50 9.79
C THR A 53 -9.41 -12.76 9.24
N SER A 54 -9.28 -11.44 9.11
CA SER A 54 -10.29 -10.57 8.51
C SER A 54 -10.17 -10.44 6.99
N LEU A 55 -9.33 -11.27 6.35
CA LEU A 55 -9.20 -11.33 4.90
C LEU A 55 -10.58 -11.51 4.26
N ASP A 56 -10.92 -10.64 3.32
CA ASP A 56 -12.06 -10.78 2.45
C ASP A 56 -11.57 -11.13 1.03
N PRO A 57 -11.73 -12.39 0.57
CA PRO A 57 -11.31 -12.83 -0.76
C PRO A 57 -11.90 -12.02 -1.91
N HIS A 58 -13.12 -11.49 -1.75
CA HIS A 58 -13.77 -10.69 -2.78
C HIS A 58 -13.14 -9.29 -2.84
N VAL A 59 -12.92 -8.63 -1.70
CA VAL A 59 -12.23 -7.33 -1.64
C VAL A 59 -10.80 -7.46 -2.17
N GLN A 60 -10.11 -8.55 -1.84
CA GLN A 60 -8.77 -8.87 -2.32
C GLN A 60 -8.72 -8.94 -3.86
N ALA A 61 -9.64 -9.70 -4.47
CA ALA A 61 -9.71 -9.83 -5.93
C ALA A 61 -9.99 -8.48 -6.62
N VAL A 62 -10.91 -7.68 -6.06
CA VAL A 62 -11.21 -6.33 -6.59
C VAL A 62 -9.98 -5.41 -6.47
N ALA A 63 -9.28 -5.43 -5.34
CA ALA A 63 -8.08 -4.61 -5.13
C ALA A 63 -6.95 -4.99 -6.09
N GLN A 64 -6.73 -6.29 -6.32
CA GLN A 64 -5.75 -6.79 -7.28
C GLN A 64 -6.11 -6.36 -8.71
N GLY A 65 -7.35 -6.57 -9.13
CA GLY A 65 -7.81 -6.18 -10.48
C GLY A 65 -7.76 -4.67 -10.72
N ALA A 66 -8.07 -3.86 -9.71
CA ALA A 66 -8.00 -2.41 -9.78
C ALA A 66 -6.55 -1.93 -9.94
N LEU A 67 -5.62 -2.47 -9.14
CA LEU A 67 -4.20 -2.13 -9.25
C LEU A 67 -3.65 -2.51 -10.61
N ASP A 68 -3.92 -3.73 -11.07
CA ASP A 68 -3.46 -4.23 -12.36
C ASP A 68 -3.95 -3.35 -13.52
N SER A 69 -5.24 -3.01 -13.52
CA SER A 69 -5.85 -2.15 -14.53
C SER A 69 -5.21 -0.76 -14.59
N VAL A 70 -4.91 -0.17 -13.43
CA VAL A 70 -4.27 1.14 -13.34
C VAL A 70 -2.83 1.09 -13.85
N LEU A 71 -2.06 0.08 -13.43
CA LEU A 71 -0.68 -0.10 -13.86
C LEU A 71 -0.59 -0.36 -15.37
N HIS A 72 -1.45 -1.21 -15.92
CA HIS A 72 -1.53 -1.43 -17.38
C HIS A 72 -1.88 -0.17 -18.16
N ARG A 73 -2.77 0.69 -17.62
CA ARG A 73 -3.05 1.98 -18.24
C ARG A 73 -1.84 2.91 -18.20
N LEU A 74 -1.17 3.01 -17.06
CA LEU A 74 -0.01 3.87 -16.90
C LEU A 74 1.19 3.42 -17.74
N ASP A 75 1.44 2.11 -17.83
CA ASP A 75 2.48 1.53 -18.68
C ASP A 75 2.28 1.91 -20.16
N ARG A 76 1.03 2.05 -20.62
CA ARG A 76 0.72 2.48 -22.00
C ARG A 76 0.88 3.98 -22.22
N THR A 77 0.59 4.79 -21.20
CA THR A 77 0.62 6.26 -21.31
C THR A 77 2.02 6.84 -21.02
N HIS A 78 2.83 6.13 -20.24
CA HIS A 78 4.16 6.56 -19.84
C HIS A 78 5.20 5.51 -20.22
N HIS A 79 6.18 5.88 -21.04
CA HIS A 79 7.33 5.04 -21.34
C HIS A 79 8.32 5.10 -20.17
N VAL A 80 8.10 4.27 -19.16
CA VAL A 80 8.99 4.16 -18.00
C VAL A 80 10.10 3.14 -18.32
N GLY A 81 10.84 3.34 -19.41
CA GLY A 81 11.94 2.43 -19.82
C GLY A 81 11.57 0.94 -19.84
N ASP A 82 12.55 0.07 -19.55
CA ASP A 82 12.36 -1.38 -19.44
C ASP A 82 11.72 -1.79 -18.10
N GLU A 83 11.66 -0.88 -17.11
CA GLU A 83 11.14 -1.16 -15.77
C GLU A 83 9.66 -0.75 -15.64
N ARG A 84 8.78 -1.74 -15.64
CA ARG A 84 7.35 -1.50 -15.51
C ARG A 84 7.00 -0.96 -14.11
N LEU A 85 6.08 0.02 -14.04
CA LEU A 85 5.68 0.67 -12.78
C LEU A 85 5.19 -0.31 -11.71
N GLN A 86 5.38 0.00 -10.43
CA GLN A 86 4.89 -0.85 -9.34
C GLN A 86 3.89 -0.09 -8.48
N GLY A 87 3.06 -0.83 -7.76
CA GLY A 87 2.12 -0.25 -6.80
C GLY A 87 1.79 -1.24 -5.70
N ALA A 88 1.01 -0.75 -4.73
CA ALA A 88 0.53 -1.52 -3.59
C ALA A 88 -0.83 -0.98 -3.17
N VAL A 89 -1.65 -1.85 -2.58
CA VAL A 89 -2.97 -1.51 -2.06
C VAL A 89 -3.14 -2.15 -0.68
N VAL A 90 -3.67 -1.40 0.27
CA VAL A 90 -4.15 -1.91 1.55
C VAL A 90 -5.57 -1.41 1.73
N VAL A 91 -6.49 -2.31 2.05
CA VAL A 91 -7.90 -1.97 2.33
C VAL A 91 -8.20 -2.31 3.77
N THR A 92 -8.72 -1.35 4.52
CA THR A 92 -9.12 -1.53 5.92
C THR A 92 -10.57 -1.15 6.16
N ALA A 93 -11.19 -1.80 7.14
CA ALA A 93 -12.48 -1.39 7.67
C ALA A 93 -12.28 -0.18 8.61
N PRO A 94 -12.89 0.99 8.36
CA PRO A 94 -12.60 2.21 9.12
C PRO A 94 -13.09 2.15 10.58
N GLN A 95 -14.10 1.32 10.88
CA GLN A 95 -14.67 1.20 12.21
C GLN A 95 -13.83 0.31 13.14
N THR A 96 -13.26 -0.77 12.62
CA THR A 96 -12.53 -1.77 13.40
C THR A 96 -11.02 -1.72 13.20
N GLY A 97 -10.57 -1.14 12.09
CA GLY A 97 -9.17 -1.20 11.66
C GLY A 97 -8.78 -2.54 11.03
N ASP A 98 -9.74 -3.45 10.81
CA ASP A 98 -9.48 -4.75 10.19
C ASP A 98 -8.88 -4.61 8.80
N VAL A 99 -7.84 -5.38 8.51
CA VAL A 99 -7.23 -5.41 7.18
C VAL A 99 -7.94 -6.46 6.32
N LEU A 100 -8.72 -5.98 5.36
CA LEU A 100 -9.57 -6.81 4.49
C LEU A 100 -8.81 -7.32 3.27
N ALA A 101 -7.85 -6.53 2.76
CA ALA A 101 -7.05 -6.88 1.59
C ALA A 101 -5.67 -6.23 1.63
N VAL A 102 -4.66 -6.95 1.12
CA VAL A 102 -3.28 -6.48 0.96
C VAL A 102 -2.75 -6.94 -0.39
N VAL A 103 -2.32 -5.99 -1.21
CA VAL A 103 -1.68 -6.22 -2.52
C VAL A 103 -0.30 -5.59 -2.49
N GLY A 104 0.74 -6.42 -2.53
CA GLY A 104 2.13 -6.01 -2.33
C GLY A 104 2.91 -5.61 -3.59
N GLY A 105 2.32 -5.75 -4.78
CA GLY A 105 3.00 -5.53 -6.06
C GLY A 105 2.07 -5.70 -7.25
N ARG A 106 2.61 -5.56 -8.46
CA ARG A 106 1.87 -5.82 -9.71
C ARG A 106 1.35 -7.26 -9.77
N ASP A 107 2.21 -8.23 -9.45
CA ASP A 107 1.89 -9.64 -9.54
C ASP A 107 1.34 -10.13 -8.20
N GLY A 108 0.02 -10.26 -8.11
CA GLY A 108 -0.69 -10.57 -6.87
C GLY A 108 -0.37 -11.94 -6.27
N ASP A 109 0.00 -12.90 -7.11
CA ASP A 109 0.33 -14.27 -6.73
C ASP A 109 1.84 -14.50 -6.56
N TYR A 110 2.66 -13.48 -6.81
CA TYR A 110 4.11 -13.56 -6.69
C TYR A 110 4.55 -13.38 -5.24
N ASP A 111 5.29 -14.36 -4.73
CA ASP A 111 5.88 -14.34 -3.40
C ASP A 111 7.22 -13.58 -3.43
N GLY A 112 7.14 -12.26 -3.44
CA GLY A 112 8.29 -11.37 -3.51
C GLY A 112 8.18 -10.17 -2.59
N PHE A 113 8.89 -9.08 -2.91
CA PHE A 113 8.94 -7.91 -2.04
C PHE A 113 7.56 -7.25 -1.87
N ASN A 114 7.00 -7.39 -0.68
CA ASN A 114 5.71 -6.83 -0.31
C ASN A 114 5.80 -5.31 -0.04
N ARG A 115 5.48 -4.51 -1.06
CA ARG A 115 5.56 -3.04 -0.99
C ARG A 115 4.51 -2.45 -0.05
N ALA A 116 3.41 -3.14 0.21
CA ALA A 116 2.38 -2.66 1.13
C ALA A 116 2.90 -2.61 2.59
N LEU A 117 3.84 -3.49 2.95
CA LEU A 117 4.36 -3.58 4.31
C LEU A 117 5.75 -2.98 4.46
N TYR A 118 6.61 -3.12 3.45
CA TYR A 118 8.05 -2.87 3.59
C TYR A 118 8.58 -1.70 2.77
N ALA A 119 7.80 -1.13 1.84
CA ALA A 119 8.29 -0.01 1.04
C ALA A 119 8.16 1.32 1.81
N HIS A 120 9.31 1.91 2.16
CA HIS A 120 9.34 3.28 2.69
C HIS A 120 9.34 4.30 1.53
N ARG A 121 8.33 5.17 1.50
CA ARG A 121 8.17 6.23 0.48
C ARG A 121 7.81 7.55 1.15
N SER A 122 8.19 8.66 0.52
CA SER A 122 7.68 9.98 0.92
C SER A 122 6.17 9.99 0.73
N ILE A 123 5.43 10.33 1.78
CA ILE A 123 3.96 10.43 1.76
C ILE A 123 3.46 11.70 1.04
N GLY A 124 4.36 12.68 0.81
CA GLY A 124 4.03 13.92 0.12
C GLY A 124 2.83 14.65 0.75
N SER A 125 1.93 15.17 -0.10
CA SER A 125 0.75 15.93 0.32
C SER A 125 -0.26 15.14 1.17
N ILE A 126 -0.15 13.81 1.26
CA ILE A 126 -1.04 12.98 2.08
C ILE A 126 -0.93 13.36 3.57
N VAL A 127 0.17 13.99 4.01
CA VAL A 127 0.35 14.45 5.40
C VAL A 127 -0.55 15.64 5.77
N LYS A 128 -1.02 16.43 4.79
CA LYS A 128 -1.68 17.71 5.02
C LYS A 128 -2.88 17.64 5.97
N PRO A 129 -3.83 16.67 5.86
CA PRO A 129 -4.96 16.57 6.78
C PRO A 129 -4.53 16.52 8.25
N PHE A 130 -3.43 15.84 8.58
CA PHE A 130 -2.92 15.78 9.95
C PHE A 130 -2.39 17.13 10.43
N ILE A 131 -1.69 17.88 9.55
CA ILE A 131 -1.26 19.26 9.85
C ILE A 131 -2.46 20.17 10.12
N TYR A 132 -3.52 20.06 9.30
CA TYR A 132 -4.75 20.81 9.53
C TYR A 132 -5.44 20.41 10.84
N LEU A 133 -5.48 19.11 11.16
CA LEU A 133 -6.04 18.61 12.42
C LEU A 133 -5.30 19.22 13.61
N THR A 134 -3.97 19.20 13.62
CA THR A 134 -3.17 19.82 14.69
C THR A 134 -3.47 21.31 14.85
N ALA A 135 -3.67 22.04 13.75
CA ALA A 135 -4.05 23.45 13.83
C ALA A 135 -5.44 23.66 14.45
N LEU A 136 -6.42 22.82 14.08
CA LEU A 136 -7.78 22.88 14.62
C LEU A 136 -7.82 22.52 16.12
N GLU A 137 -7.04 21.53 16.55
CA GLU A 137 -6.94 21.10 17.96
C GLU A 137 -6.44 22.21 18.88
N THR A 138 -5.69 23.19 18.37
CA THR A 138 -5.28 24.36 19.18
C THR A 138 -6.43 25.26 19.59
N GLY A 139 -7.61 25.14 18.97
CA GLY A 139 -8.76 26.04 19.13
C GLY A 139 -8.58 27.43 18.53
N ARG A 140 -7.38 27.78 18.03
CA ARG A 140 -7.08 29.09 17.40
C ARG A 140 -7.54 29.16 15.94
N TYR A 141 -7.70 28.00 15.31
CA TYR A 141 -8.08 27.87 13.91
C TYR A 141 -9.40 27.13 13.80
N THR A 142 -10.19 27.52 12.81
CA THR A 142 -11.44 26.86 12.44
C THR A 142 -11.41 26.53 10.95
N PRO A 143 -12.31 25.67 10.46
CA PRO A 143 -12.57 25.50 9.04
C PRO A 143 -12.77 26.79 8.24
N ALA A 144 -13.20 27.87 8.89
CA ALA A 144 -13.48 29.16 8.27
C ALA A 144 -12.31 30.16 8.40
N THR A 145 -11.24 29.83 9.13
CA THR A 145 -10.09 30.72 9.30
C THR A 145 -9.42 30.97 7.95
N ILE A 146 -9.24 32.24 7.62
CA ILE A 146 -8.56 32.67 6.39
C ILE A 146 -7.06 32.55 6.62
N ILE A 147 -6.36 31.90 5.68
CA ILE A 147 -4.91 31.75 5.66
C ILE A 147 -4.40 32.41 4.38
N GLU A 148 -3.33 33.20 4.50
CA GLU A 148 -2.69 33.88 3.38
C GLU A 148 -1.84 32.89 2.57
N ASP A 149 -2.10 32.80 1.26
CA ASP A 149 -1.38 31.95 0.29
C ASP A 149 -0.32 32.80 -0.43
N GLU A 150 0.70 33.21 0.32
CA GLU A 150 1.79 34.07 -0.17
C GLU A 150 3.15 33.36 -0.16
N PRO A 151 4.13 33.79 -1.00
CA PRO A 151 5.47 33.24 -0.97
C PRO A 151 6.11 33.39 0.42
N ILE A 152 6.50 32.28 1.02
CA ILE A 152 7.24 32.27 2.29
C ILE A 152 8.72 31.95 2.09
N ALA A 153 9.56 32.52 2.95
CA ALA A 153 10.97 32.17 3.06
C ALA A 153 11.28 31.84 4.51
N VAL A 154 11.56 30.57 4.79
CA VAL A 154 11.89 30.07 6.13
C VAL A 154 13.41 29.96 6.23
N SER A 155 14.02 30.63 7.21
CA SER A 155 15.46 30.53 7.44
C SER A 155 15.80 29.16 8.03
N LEU A 156 16.78 28.48 7.43
CA LEU A 156 17.32 27.19 7.90
C LEU A 156 18.63 27.35 8.68
N GLY A 157 19.04 28.58 8.97
CA GLY A 157 20.37 28.89 9.52
C GLY A 157 21.50 28.85 8.47
N GLY A 158 22.62 29.51 8.79
CA GLY A 158 23.80 29.56 7.92
C GLY A 158 23.55 30.25 6.57
N GLY A 159 22.64 31.23 6.50
CA GLY A 159 22.30 31.96 5.28
C GLY A 159 21.41 31.20 4.29
N ARG A 160 20.98 29.96 4.60
CA ARG A 160 20.10 29.16 3.75
C ARG A 160 18.64 29.44 4.04
N TYR A 161 17.82 29.45 3.00
CA TYR A 161 16.38 29.65 3.08
C TYR A 161 15.63 28.54 2.35
N TRP A 162 14.58 28.02 2.98
CA TRP A 162 13.59 27.17 2.33
C TRP A 162 12.44 28.03 1.80
N ARG A 163 12.18 27.92 0.50
CA ARG A 163 11.14 28.69 -0.20
C ARG A 163 10.21 27.72 -0.95
N PRO A 164 9.22 27.13 -0.27
CA PRO A 164 8.30 26.21 -0.90
C PRO A 164 7.47 26.90 -1.98
N ARG A 165 7.03 26.13 -2.97
CA ARG A 165 6.16 26.59 -4.05
C ARG A 165 4.96 25.66 -4.18
N ASN A 166 3.80 26.25 -4.50
CA ASN A 166 2.61 25.50 -4.83
C ASN A 166 2.83 24.66 -6.10
N TYR A 167 2.20 23.48 -6.17
CA TYR A 167 2.28 22.61 -7.35
C TYR A 167 1.82 23.33 -8.63
N SER A 168 0.77 24.15 -8.53
CA SER A 168 0.25 24.99 -9.62
C SER A 168 1.18 26.13 -10.02
N ARG A 169 2.20 26.47 -9.22
CA ARG A 169 3.06 27.67 -9.32
C ARG A 169 2.33 29.02 -9.29
N TYR A 170 1.01 29.03 -9.13
CA TYR A 170 0.20 30.23 -8.95
C TYR A 170 -0.13 30.43 -7.47
N PHE A 171 -0.06 31.69 -7.02
CA PHE A 171 -0.60 32.13 -5.75
C PHE A 171 -2.03 32.59 -5.98
N SER A 172 -2.97 32.09 -5.19
CA SER A 172 -4.35 32.55 -5.31
C SER A 172 -4.50 33.89 -4.62
N THR A 173 -4.70 34.97 -5.39
CA THR A 173 -5.00 36.32 -4.86
C THR A 173 -6.36 36.41 -4.15
N VAL A 174 -7.05 35.29 -3.99
CA VAL A 174 -8.43 35.23 -3.48
C VAL A 174 -8.40 34.76 -2.02
N ARG A 175 -8.61 35.72 -1.11
CA ARG A 175 -9.08 35.46 0.27
C ARG A 175 -10.35 34.63 0.21
N SER A 176 -10.24 33.31 0.29
CA SER A 176 -11.41 32.43 0.40
C SER A 176 -11.17 31.34 1.45
N PRO A 177 -12.12 31.14 2.39
CA PRO A 177 -12.05 30.09 3.42
C PRO A 177 -11.96 28.66 2.86
N ARG A 178 -12.21 28.46 1.56
CA ARG A 178 -12.27 27.15 0.90
C ARG A 178 -11.15 26.90 -0.12
N GLY A 179 -10.28 27.86 -0.39
CA GLY A 179 -9.25 27.77 -1.43
C GLY A 179 -8.12 26.77 -1.14
N ALA A 180 -7.74 26.61 0.13
CA ALA A 180 -6.65 25.74 0.55
C ALA A 180 -7.00 24.23 0.60
N ARG A 181 -8.29 23.89 0.51
CA ARG A 181 -8.79 22.52 0.72
C ARG A 181 -8.73 21.62 -0.52
N ALA A 182 -8.66 22.18 -1.72
CA ALA A 182 -8.96 21.44 -2.96
C ALA A 182 -7.89 21.55 -4.05
N ARG A 183 -6.70 22.08 -3.75
CA ARG A 183 -5.59 22.18 -4.72
C ARG A 183 -4.36 21.45 -4.19
N ALA A 184 -4.42 20.12 -4.21
CA ALA A 184 -3.26 19.25 -4.08
C ALA A 184 -3.24 18.33 -5.29
#